data_AF-A0A3M6TQT6-F1
#
_entry.id   AF-A0A3M6TQT6-F1
#
_cell.length_a   1.000
_cell.length_b   1.000
_cell.length_c   1.000
_cell.angle_alpha   90.00
_cell.angle_beta   90.00
_cell.angle_gamma   90.00
#
_symmetry.space_group_name_H-M   'P 1'
#
loop_
_entity.id
_entity.type
_entity.pdbx_description
1 polymer ?
#
loop_
_entity_poly.entity_id
_entity_poly.type
_entity_poly.pdbx_seq_one_letter_code
_entity_poly.pdbx_strand_id
1 'polypeptide(L)'
;MAGISKLEEVFSDDDSSSFWTTPADDIFRFSNLSPSHMSVLKESGPFVAVVLSCWDNVLGPRLQHVWRGNGDTESQEKSVKYVVGRTLHGELLRDAPENVVDTKLYVVKDYGIVCHSFIFSGCDKYGINISALSFIIPLSEFQNYLPLLELVEERVKILIAKLRVLQAKNLTSSLSAFSKYLPRFIQTIASLKTAGIPDSIPVSMQSIHNNL
;
A
#
# COMPACT_ATOMS: atom_id res chain seq x y z
N MET A 1 25.48 -45.85 -17.93
CA MET A 1 24.72 -45.65 -19.17
C MET A 1 23.26 -45.67 -18.77
N ALA A 2 22.66 -44.50 -18.55
CA ALA A 2 21.81 -43.77 -19.51
C ALA A 2 20.43 -44.46 -19.64
N GLY A 3 19.29 -43.80 -19.44
CA GLY A 3 19.06 -42.37 -19.40
C GLY A 3 17.73 -41.98 -18.75
N ILE A 4 17.71 -40.71 -18.37
CA ILE A 4 16.61 -39.92 -17.86
C ILE A 4 15.67 -39.62 -19.04
N SER A 5 14.39 -39.90 -18.88
CA SER A 5 13.28 -39.34 -19.65
C SER A 5 12.04 -39.45 -18.74
N LYS A 6 11.16 -38.47 -18.57
CA LYS A 6 10.84 -37.29 -19.34
C LYS A 6 10.16 -36.35 -18.32
N LEU A 7 10.90 -35.40 -17.76
CA LEU A 7 10.28 -34.21 -17.16
C LEU A 7 9.93 -33.31 -18.34
N GLU A 8 8.77 -33.58 -18.96
CA GLU A 8 8.17 -32.63 -19.87
C GLU A 8 7.74 -31.42 -19.03
N GLU A 9 8.52 -30.36 -19.23
CA GLU A 9 8.29 -29.00 -18.81
C GLU A 9 6.82 -28.62 -18.98
N VAL A 10 6.12 -28.52 -17.84
CA VAL A 10 4.94 -27.65 -17.73
C VAL A 10 5.46 -26.27 -17.33
N PHE A 11 6.35 -25.71 -18.15
CA PHE A 11 6.49 -24.27 -18.25
C PHE A 11 5.38 -23.83 -19.20
N SER A 12 4.21 -23.55 -18.63
CA SER A 12 3.20 -22.79 -19.36
C SER A 12 3.83 -21.44 -19.71
N ASP A 13 4.08 -21.25 -21.01
CA ASP A 13 4.57 -20.04 -21.68
C ASP A 13 3.63 -18.84 -21.51
N ASP A 14 3.32 -18.45 -20.27
CA ASP A 14 2.51 -17.26 -19.95
C ASP A 14 3.31 -16.21 -19.17
N ASP A 15 4.59 -16.48 -18.84
CA ASP A 15 5.43 -15.63 -17.99
C ASP A 15 6.28 -14.61 -18.76
N SER A 16 6.15 -14.50 -20.10
CA SER A 16 6.98 -13.61 -20.92
C SER A 16 6.47 -12.16 -21.05
N SER A 17 5.34 -11.81 -20.42
CA SER A 17 4.77 -10.44 -20.48
C SER A 17 4.76 -9.67 -19.16
N SER A 18 5.13 -10.31 -18.05
CA SER A 18 5.18 -9.66 -16.74
C SER A 18 6.62 -9.33 -16.34
N PHE A 19 7.30 -8.52 -17.15
CA PHE A 19 8.41 -7.75 -16.60
C PHE A 19 7.81 -6.82 -15.54
N TRP A 20 7.89 -7.28 -14.29
CA TRP A 20 7.60 -6.55 -13.08
C TRP A 20 8.13 -5.15 -13.27
N THR A 21 7.24 -4.17 -13.34
CA THR A 21 7.66 -2.79 -13.54
C THR A 21 8.47 -2.42 -12.31
N THR A 22 9.79 -2.47 -12.46
CA THR A 22 10.64 -1.77 -11.54
C THR A 22 10.27 -0.32 -11.84
N PRO A 23 9.86 0.47 -10.85
CA PRO A 23 9.57 1.87 -11.12
C PRO A 23 10.82 2.67 -11.49
N ALA A 24 11.99 2.04 -11.61
CA ALA A 24 13.11 2.60 -12.31
C ALA A 24 12.85 2.70 -13.84
N ASP A 25 11.94 1.90 -14.38
CA ASP A 25 11.66 1.84 -15.81
C ASP A 25 10.95 3.12 -16.28
N ASP A 26 11.48 3.75 -17.33
CA ASP A 26 10.88 4.94 -17.95
C ASP A 26 9.50 4.67 -18.57
N ILE A 27 9.13 3.40 -18.69
CA ILE A 27 7.91 2.91 -19.33
C ILE A 27 6.77 2.70 -18.30
N PHE A 28 6.98 2.96 -17.01
CA PHE A 28 5.93 2.77 -16.00
C PHE A 28 4.67 3.58 -16.32
N ARG A 29 3.58 2.86 -16.64
CA ARG A 29 2.24 3.38 -16.89
C ARG A 29 1.22 2.38 -16.38
N PHE A 30 0.11 2.86 -15.84
CA PHE A 30 -1.00 2.01 -15.41
C PHE A 30 -1.62 1.23 -16.57
N SER A 31 -1.59 1.78 -17.79
CA SER A 31 -2.04 1.08 -19.00
C SER A 31 -1.25 -0.19 -19.30
N ASN A 32 -0.02 -0.28 -18.79
CA ASN A 32 0.88 -1.41 -19.00
C ASN A 32 0.74 -2.45 -17.88
N LEU A 33 -0.07 -2.18 -16.85
CA LEU A 33 -0.32 -3.10 -15.75
C LEU A 33 -1.45 -4.06 -16.09
N SER A 34 -1.22 -5.35 -15.83
CA SER A 34 -2.28 -6.36 -15.84
C SER A 34 -3.38 -6.02 -14.81
N PRO A 35 -4.65 -6.38 -15.06
CA PRO A 35 -5.74 -6.24 -14.10
C PRO A 35 -5.49 -6.92 -12.74
N SER A 36 -4.58 -7.91 -12.66
CA SER A 36 -4.19 -8.54 -11.39
C SER A 36 -3.31 -7.65 -10.50
N HIS A 37 -2.67 -6.63 -11.07
CA HIS A 37 -1.77 -5.70 -10.38
C HIS A 37 -2.40 -4.33 -10.11
N MET A 38 -3.62 -4.09 -10.59
CA MET A 38 -4.29 -2.81 -10.41
C MET A 38 -5.78 -2.97 -10.12
N SER A 39 -6.24 -2.25 -9.11
CA SER A 39 -7.66 -2.11 -8.77
C SER A 39 -8.03 -0.64 -8.58
N VAL A 40 -9.29 -0.28 -8.81
CA VAL A 40 -9.80 1.09 -8.56
C VAL A 40 -10.56 1.13 -7.24
N LEU A 41 -10.25 2.10 -6.39
CA LEU A 41 -10.99 2.43 -5.18
C LEU A 41 -12.13 3.38 -5.55
N LYS A 42 -13.38 2.89 -5.51
CA LYS A 42 -14.58 3.70 -5.78
C LYS A 42 -14.65 4.93 -4.88
N GLU A 43 -14.39 4.72 -3.60
CA GLU A 43 -14.19 5.76 -2.60
C GLU A 43 -12.77 5.61 -2.05
N SER A 44 -11.97 6.66 -2.21
CA SER A 44 -10.55 6.67 -1.84
C SER A 44 -10.25 7.52 -0.62
N GLY A 45 -11.24 8.25 -0.07
CA GLY A 45 -11.03 9.14 1.07
C GLY A 45 -9.92 10.14 0.77
N PRO A 46 -8.94 10.35 1.68
CA PRO A 46 -7.80 11.23 1.43
C PRO A 46 -6.70 10.59 0.58
N PHE A 47 -6.82 9.33 0.16
CA PHE A 47 -5.72 8.58 -0.46
C PHE A 47 -5.70 8.75 -1.98
N VAL A 48 -4.54 9.13 -2.53
CA VAL A 48 -4.26 9.15 -3.97
C VAL A 48 -4.17 7.71 -4.50
N ALA A 49 -3.45 6.86 -3.76
CA ALA A 49 -3.35 5.44 -4.02
C ALA A 49 -2.92 4.69 -2.76
N VAL A 50 -3.21 3.39 -2.72
CA VAL A 50 -2.57 2.44 -1.82
C VAL A 50 -1.71 1.52 -2.65
N VAL A 51 -0.48 1.25 -2.22
CA VAL A 51 0.52 0.53 -3.01
C VAL A 51 1.11 -0.60 -2.18
N LEU A 52 1.07 -1.82 -2.72
CA LEU A 52 1.83 -2.95 -2.21
C LEU A 52 3.06 -3.15 -3.08
N SER A 53 4.22 -3.16 -2.46
CA SER A 53 5.52 -3.39 -3.10
C SER A 53 6.31 -4.45 -2.34
N CYS A 54 7.23 -5.13 -3.02
CA CYS A 54 8.15 -6.06 -2.39
C CYS A 54 9.59 -5.87 -2.87
N TRP A 55 10.54 -6.38 -2.09
CA TRP A 55 11.95 -6.45 -2.43
C TRP A 55 12.56 -7.74 -1.91
N ASP A 56 13.23 -8.49 -2.78
CA ASP A 56 13.79 -9.82 -2.51
C ASP A 56 15.12 -10.10 -3.22
N ASN A 57 15.64 -9.18 -4.04
CA ASN A 57 16.83 -9.40 -4.86
C ASN A 57 17.57 -8.11 -5.20
N VAL A 58 18.72 -8.20 -5.86
CA VAL A 58 19.58 -7.04 -6.15
C VAL A 58 19.02 -6.04 -7.18
N LEU A 59 17.96 -6.39 -7.92
CA LEU A 59 17.39 -5.52 -8.97
C LEU A 59 16.58 -4.36 -8.39
N GLY A 60 16.13 -4.49 -7.13
CA GLY A 60 15.41 -3.44 -6.43
C GLY A 60 13.95 -3.77 -6.13
N PRO A 61 13.25 -2.85 -5.46
CA PRO A 61 11.84 -3.01 -5.14
C PRO A 61 10.95 -3.04 -6.38
N ARG A 62 9.87 -3.82 -6.30
CA ARG A 62 8.91 -4.04 -7.39
C ARG A 62 7.48 -3.79 -6.92
N LEU A 63 6.63 -3.38 -7.85
CA LEU A 63 5.20 -3.23 -7.61
C LEU A 63 4.53 -4.62 -7.56
N GLN A 64 3.80 -4.91 -6.49
CA GLN A 64 2.91 -6.07 -6.44
C GLN A 64 1.48 -5.70 -6.79
N HIS A 65 0.95 -4.60 -6.24
CA HIS A 65 -0.40 -4.15 -6.54
C HIS A 65 -0.57 -2.65 -6.26
N VAL A 66 -1.41 -1.98 -7.05
CA VAL A 66 -1.86 -0.62 -6.79
C VAL A 66 -3.38 -0.54 -6.72
N TRP A 67 -3.89 -0.01 -5.63
CA TRP A 67 -5.27 0.42 -5.48
C TRP A 67 -5.35 1.92 -5.75
N ARG A 68 -5.69 2.30 -6.98
CA ARG A 68 -5.75 3.70 -7.40
C ARG A 68 -7.00 4.38 -6.86
N GLY A 69 -6.84 5.57 -6.30
CA GLY A 69 -7.95 6.46 -5.99
C GLY A 69 -8.42 7.25 -7.21
N ASN A 70 -9.31 8.20 -6.95
CA ASN A 70 -9.76 9.13 -7.98
C ASN A 70 -8.71 10.24 -8.16
N GLY A 71 -8.56 10.75 -9.38
CA GLY A 71 -7.65 11.86 -9.66
C GLY A 71 -6.95 11.77 -11.00
N ASP A 72 -6.01 12.69 -11.21
CA ASP A 72 -5.17 12.73 -12.40
C ASP A 72 -4.27 11.48 -12.49
N THR A 73 -4.34 10.79 -13.62
CA THR A 73 -3.65 9.51 -13.81
C THR A 73 -2.13 9.69 -13.92
N GLU A 74 -1.67 10.76 -14.59
CA GLU A 74 -0.23 10.97 -14.79
C GLU A 74 0.48 11.29 -13.46
N SER A 75 -0.12 12.14 -12.62
CA SER A 75 0.38 12.45 -11.28
C SER A 75 0.39 11.21 -10.37
N GLN A 76 -0.66 10.38 -10.44
CA GLN A 76 -0.71 9.10 -9.72
C GLN A 76 0.42 8.16 -10.15
N GLU A 77 0.64 7.99 -11.46
CA GLU A 77 1.71 7.15 -11.99
C GLU A 77 3.09 7.60 -11.48
N LYS A 78 3.37 8.91 -11.54
CA LYS A 78 4.61 9.50 -11.02
C LYS A 78 4.80 9.24 -9.52
N SER A 79 3.73 9.41 -8.74
CA SER A 79 3.73 9.18 -7.29
C SER A 79 3.98 7.71 -6.95
N VAL A 80 3.25 6.79 -7.59
CA VAL A 80 3.42 5.34 -7.40
C VAL A 80 4.82 4.92 -7.82
N LYS A 81 5.32 5.46 -8.94
CA LYS A 81 6.68 5.18 -9.43
C LYS A 81 7.72 5.52 -8.36
N TYR A 82 7.67 6.74 -7.84
CA TYR A 82 8.58 7.19 -6.78
C TYR A 82 8.48 6.32 -5.51
N VAL A 83 7.26 6.07 -5.02
CA VAL A 83 7.04 5.35 -3.76
C VAL A 83 7.60 3.93 -3.84
N VAL A 84 7.24 3.16 -4.86
CA VAL A 84 7.76 1.79 -4.98
C VAL A 84 9.28 1.79 -5.08
N GLY A 85 9.88 2.70 -5.86
CA GLY A 85 11.33 2.71 -6.09
C GLY A 85 12.16 3.16 -4.87
N ARG A 86 11.54 3.83 -3.89
CA ARG A 86 12.27 4.51 -2.79
C ARG A 86 11.89 4.03 -1.39
N THR A 87 10.66 3.55 -1.16
CA THR A 87 10.18 3.17 0.19
C THR A 87 11.08 2.12 0.81
N LEU A 88 11.32 1.03 0.07
CA LEU A 88 12.06 -0.14 0.51
C LEU A 88 13.58 -0.03 0.32
N HIS A 89 14.08 1.04 -0.31
CA HIS A 89 15.51 1.18 -0.55
C HIS A 89 16.29 1.21 0.78
N GLY A 90 17.29 0.33 0.91
CA GLY A 90 18.04 0.09 2.16
C GLY A 90 17.48 -1.01 3.08
N GLU A 91 16.28 -1.54 2.84
CA GLU A 91 15.62 -2.53 3.70
C GLU A 91 15.96 -4.00 3.37
N LEU A 92 16.70 -4.30 2.29
CA LEU A 92 16.92 -5.70 1.86
C LEU A 92 17.61 -6.58 2.92
N LEU A 93 18.48 -5.98 3.75
CA LEU A 93 19.21 -6.66 4.82
C LEU A 93 18.57 -6.45 6.19
N ARG A 94 17.30 -6.07 6.24
CA ARG A 94 16.56 -5.82 7.46
C ARG A 94 16.52 -7.08 8.35
N ASP A 95 17.02 -6.93 9.58
CA ASP A 95 16.95 -7.95 10.62
C ASP A 95 15.84 -7.57 11.63
N ALA A 96 14.60 -7.92 11.30
CA ALA A 96 13.44 -7.67 12.15
C ALA A 96 12.65 -8.97 12.35
N PRO A 97 12.04 -9.17 13.54
CA PRO A 97 11.17 -10.32 13.77
C PRO A 97 10.02 -10.38 12.76
N GLU A 98 9.61 -11.59 12.37
CA GLU A 98 8.63 -11.82 11.30
C GLU A 98 7.28 -11.12 11.51
N ASN A 99 6.86 -10.96 12.77
CA ASN A 99 5.59 -10.34 13.15
C ASN A 99 5.66 -8.80 13.29
N VAL A 100 6.83 -8.18 13.17
CA VAL A 100 6.99 -6.73 13.30
C VAL A 100 6.56 -6.03 12.01
N VAL A 101 5.92 -4.87 12.17
CA VAL A 101 5.57 -3.94 11.11
C VAL A 101 6.13 -2.58 11.52
N ASP A 102 7.10 -2.08 10.75
CA ASP A 102 7.67 -0.76 10.97
C ASP A 102 6.96 0.28 10.12
N THR A 103 6.90 1.51 10.64
CA THR A 103 6.24 2.62 9.99
C THR A 103 7.25 3.64 9.49
N LYS A 104 7.06 4.15 8.28
CA LYS A 104 7.84 5.22 7.68
C LYS A 104 6.91 6.29 7.11
N LEU A 105 6.96 7.48 7.69
CA LEU A 105 6.18 8.64 7.23
C LEU A 105 7.13 9.68 6.64
N TYR A 106 6.94 10.05 5.38
CA TYR A 106 7.81 11.02 4.72
C TYR A 106 7.07 11.87 3.67
N VAL A 107 7.54 13.09 3.50
CA VAL A 107 6.99 14.07 2.55
C VAL A 107 7.83 14.06 1.26
N VAL A 108 7.16 14.04 0.11
CA VAL A 108 7.80 14.17 -1.20
C VAL A 108 7.25 15.41 -1.89
N LYS A 109 7.93 16.54 -1.66
CA LYS A 109 7.46 17.87 -2.10
C LYS A 109 7.34 17.98 -3.61
N ASP A 110 8.26 17.39 -4.36
CA ASP A 110 8.29 17.45 -5.83
C ASP A 110 7.07 16.80 -6.49
N TYR A 111 6.43 15.85 -5.79
CA TYR A 111 5.19 15.21 -6.23
C TYR A 111 3.96 15.72 -5.45
N GLY A 112 4.14 16.63 -4.50
CA GLY A 112 3.05 17.15 -3.68
C GLY A 112 2.34 16.06 -2.85
N ILE A 113 3.07 15.05 -2.38
CA ILE A 113 2.51 13.92 -1.62
C ILE A 113 3.18 13.73 -0.26
N VAL A 114 2.47 13.03 0.61
CA VAL A 114 3.00 12.37 1.81
C VAL A 114 2.78 10.87 1.66
N CYS A 115 3.78 10.09 2.03
CA CYS A 115 3.70 8.65 2.00
C CYS A 115 3.79 8.11 3.43
N HIS A 116 2.77 7.35 3.81
CA HIS A 116 2.72 6.61 5.07
C HIS A 116 2.86 5.12 4.75
N SER A 117 4.07 4.59 4.94
CA SER A 117 4.46 3.25 4.54
C SER A 117 4.63 2.33 5.73
N PHE A 118 4.18 1.09 5.57
CA PHE A 118 4.27 0.03 6.55
C PHE A 118 5.12 -1.09 6.00
N ILE A 119 6.30 -1.32 6.58
CA ILE A 119 7.33 -2.24 6.11
C ILE A 119 7.29 -3.51 6.96
N PHE A 120 7.21 -4.66 6.32
CA PHE A 120 6.96 -5.93 7.00
C PHE A 120 7.49 -7.11 6.19
N SER A 121 7.76 -8.24 6.85
CA SER A 121 8.09 -9.50 6.16
C SER A 121 6.85 -10.04 5.44
N GLY A 122 6.92 -10.15 4.12
CA GLY A 122 5.84 -10.61 3.26
C GLY A 122 6.23 -11.88 2.51
N CYS A 123 5.35 -12.32 1.62
CA CYS A 123 5.65 -13.38 0.67
C CYS A 123 4.95 -13.16 -0.67
N ASP A 124 5.52 -13.73 -1.72
CA ASP A 124 4.91 -13.84 -3.04
C ASP A 124 5.21 -15.21 -3.66
N LYS A 125 5.00 -15.36 -4.97
CA LYS A 125 5.22 -16.63 -5.68
C LYS A 125 6.67 -17.12 -5.63
N TYR A 126 7.64 -16.26 -5.29
CA TYR A 126 9.06 -16.59 -5.22
C TYR A 126 9.56 -16.85 -3.79
N GLY A 127 8.72 -16.65 -2.78
CA GLY A 127 9.03 -16.94 -1.38
C GLY A 127 8.92 -15.72 -0.46
N ILE A 128 9.72 -15.72 0.60
CA ILE A 128 9.75 -14.65 1.61
C ILE A 128 10.44 -13.42 1.03
N ASN A 129 9.88 -12.24 1.29
CA ASN A 129 10.40 -10.96 0.84
C ASN A 129 10.19 -9.86 1.89
N ILE A 130 10.81 -8.70 1.66
CA ILE A 130 10.45 -7.48 2.39
C ILE A 130 9.35 -6.78 1.62
N SER A 131 8.20 -6.58 2.24
CA SER A 131 7.04 -5.93 1.65
C SER A 131 6.79 -4.56 2.28
N ALA A 132 6.22 -3.65 1.50
CA ALA A 132 5.68 -2.40 2.02
C ALA A 132 4.25 -2.16 1.50
N LEU A 133 3.34 -1.88 2.44
CA LEU A 133 2.01 -1.35 2.14
C LEU A 133 2.05 0.16 2.39
N SER A 134 1.91 0.96 1.34
CA SER A 134 2.09 2.41 1.37
C SER A 134 0.81 3.13 1.04
N PHE A 135 0.42 4.08 1.88
CA PHE A 135 -0.71 4.98 1.67
C PHE A 135 -0.18 6.32 1.18
N ILE A 136 -0.54 6.69 -0.05
CA ILE A 136 -0.15 7.95 -0.69
C ILE A 136 -1.25 8.97 -0.45
N ILE A 137 -0.91 10.12 0.12
CA ILE A 137 -1.84 11.17 0.53
C ILE A 137 -1.38 12.48 -0.12
N PRO A 138 -2.28 13.34 -0.62
CA PRO A 138 -1.90 14.68 -1.06
C PRO A 138 -1.27 15.48 0.09
N LEU A 139 -0.23 16.25 -0.19
CA LEU A 139 0.41 17.11 0.82
C LEU A 139 -0.58 18.12 1.43
N SER A 140 -1.56 18.58 0.65
CA SER A 140 -2.65 19.45 1.12
C SER A 140 -3.54 18.80 2.19
N GLU A 141 -3.59 17.47 2.25
CA GLU A 141 -4.41 16.70 3.20
C GLU A 141 -3.60 16.23 4.42
N PHE A 142 -2.29 16.49 4.46
CA PHE A 142 -1.44 15.95 5.50
C PHE A 142 -1.81 16.44 6.91
N GLN A 143 -2.17 17.72 7.05
CA GLN A 143 -2.59 18.27 8.35
C GLN A 143 -3.87 17.62 8.87
N ASN A 144 -4.83 17.33 7.98
CA ASN A 144 -6.05 16.62 8.34
C ASN A 144 -5.81 15.14 8.68
N TYR A 145 -4.72 14.57 8.17
CA TYR A 145 -4.36 13.18 8.37
C TYR A 145 -3.58 12.95 9.68
N LEU A 146 -2.78 13.92 10.12
CA LEU A 146 -1.94 13.81 11.32
C LEU A 146 -2.70 13.36 12.59
N PRO A 147 -3.90 13.90 12.91
CA PRO A 147 -4.66 13.44 14.08
C PRO A 147 -5.08 11.97 14.03
N LEU A 148 -5.11 11.37 12.83
CA LEU A 148 -5.51 9.98 12.61
C LEU A 148 -4.32 9.02 12.55
N LEU A 149 -3.08 9.52 12.69
CA LEU A 149 -1.86 8.76 12.39
C LEU A 149 -1.80 7.44 13.18
N GLU A 150 -1.86 7.50 14.52
CA GLU A 150 -1.79 6.31 15.38
C GLU A 150 -2.92 5.31 15.10
N LEU A 151 -4.15 5.82 14.90
CA LEU A 151 -5.28 4.98 14.56
C LEU A 151 -5.05 4.26 13.23
N VAL A 152 -4.56 4.98 12.22
CA VAL A 152 -4.23 4.38 10.92
C VAL A 152 -3.16 3.32 11.08
N GLU A 153 -2.11 3.58 11.85
CA GLU A 153 -1.04 2.61 12.08
C GLU A 153 -1.57 1.30 12.66
N GLU A 154 -2.37 1.37 13.72
CA GLU A 154 -2.94 0.18 14.36
C GLU A 154 -3.91 -0.56 13.43
N ARG A 155 -4.73 0.16 12.67
CA ARG A 155 -5.66 -0.45 11.72
C ARG A 155 -4.95 -1.08 10.53
N VAL A 156 -3.84 -0.51 10.07
CA VAL A 156 -3.05 -1.06 8.97
C VAL A 156 -2.28 -2.30 9.40
N LYS A 157 -1.77 -2.37 10.63
CA LYS A 157 -1.19 -3.61 11.19
C LYS A 157 -2.19 -4.78 11.11
N ILE A 158 -3.46 -4.53 11.42
CA ILE A 158 -4.54 -5.53 11.27
C ILE A 158 -4.78 -5.90 9.79
N LEU A 159 -4.74 -4.92 8.87
CA LEU A 159 -4.84 -5.19 7.44
C LEU A 159 -3.68 -6.08 6.94
N ILE A 160 -2.45 -5.78 7.34
CA ILE A 160 -1.26 -6.58 6.99
C ILE A 160 -1.37 -8.00 7.54
N ALA A 161 -1.83 -8.17 8.78
CA ALA A 161 -2.09 -9.50 9.34
C ALA A 161 -3.12 -10.28 8.50
N LYS A 162 -4.20 -9.63 8.07
CA LYS A 162 -5.20 -10.25 7.16
C LYS A 162 -4.59 -10.59 5.81
N LEU A 163 -3.78 -9.71 5.22
CA LEU A 163 -3.09 -9.95 3.95
C LEU A 163 -2.21 -11.20 4.03
N ARG A 164 -1.37 -11.30 5.08
CA ARG A 164 -0.50 -12.47 5.32
C ARG A 164 -1.30 -13.77 5.41
N VAL A 165 -2.42 -13.77 6.15
CA VAL A 165 -3.30 -14.94 6.26
C VAL A 165 -3.91 -15.30 4.90
N LEU A 166 -4.32 -14.31 4.09
CA LEU A 166 -4.85 -14.56 2.75
C LEU A 166 -3.78 -15.13 1.81
N GLN A 167 -2.56 -14.60 1.86
CA GLN A 167 -1.42 -15.07 1.07
C GLN A 167 -1.03 -16.51 1.44
N ALA A 168 -0.99 -16.83 2.75
CA ALA A 168 -0.73 -18.19 3.22
C ALA A 168 -1.81 -19.19 2.80
N LYS A 169 -3.07 -18.75 2.65
CA LYS A 169 -4.18 -19.60 2.19
C LYS A 169 -4.17 -19.81 0.68
N ASN A 170 -4.01 -18.74 -0.09
CA ASN A 170 -4.03 -18.78 -1.56
C ASN A 170 -3.41 -17.49 -2.12
N LEU A 171 -2.15 -17.57 -2.55
CA LEU A 171 -1.42 -16.43 -3.12
C LEU A 171 -2.16 -15.77 -4.29
N THR A 172 -2.66 -16.57 -5.25
CA THR A 172 -3.29 -16.09 -6.50
C THR A 172 -4.50 -15.20 -6.26
N SER A 173 -5.34 -15.54 -5.28
CA SER A 173 -6.58 -14.80 -4.98
C SER A 173 -6.47 -13.83 -3.79
N SER A 174 -5.34 -13.86 -3.08
CA SER A 174 -5.12 -13.11 -1.84
C SER A 174 -5.36 -11.60 -2.00
N LEU A 175 -4.82 -10.99 -3.06
CA LEU A 175 -4.96 -9.56 -3.31
C LEU A 175 -6.39 -9.16 -3.63
N SER A 176 -7.09 -9.93 -4.46
CA SER A 176 -8.52 -9.70 -4.75
C SER A 176 -9.39 -9.83 -3.50
N ALA A 177 -9.09 -10.80 -2.63
CA ALA A 177 -9.76 -10.92 -1.34
C ALA A 177 -9.41 -9.77 -0.38
N PHE A 178 -8.14 -9.34 -0.38
CA PHE A 178 -7.66 -8.23 0.44
C PHE A 178 -8.31 -6.88 0.05
N SER A 179 -8.49 -6.64 -1.26
CA SER A 179 -9.16 -5.45 -1.80
C SER A 179 -10.52 -5.16 -1.17
N LYS A 180 -11.22 -6.19 -0.67
CA LYS A 180 -12.54 -6.06 -0.03
C LYS A 180 -12.48 -5.39 1.35
N TYR A 181 -11.32 -5.36 2.01
CA TYR A 181 -11.16 -4.73 3.32
C TYR A 181 -10.85 -3.22 3.23
N LEU A 182 -10.20 -2.78 2.14
CA LEU A 182 -9.79 -1.39 1.97
C LEU A 182 -10.96 -0.40 2.00
N PRO A 183 -12.11 -0.61 1.32
CA PRO A 183 -13.21 0.35 1.33
C PRO A 183 -13.71 0.69 2.74
N ARG A 184 -13.88 -0.32 3.61
CA ARG A 184 -14.33 -0.08 5.00
C ARG A 184 -13.29 0.67 5.82
N PHE A 185 -12.01 0.35 5.63
CA PHE A 185 -10.92 1.11 6.26
C PHE A 185 -10.95 2.57 5.80
N ILE A 186 -11.00 2.82 4.50
CA ILE A 186 -11.03 4.16 3.91
C ILE A 186 -12.26 4.94 4.39
N GLN A 187 -13.43 4.31 4.41
CA GLN A 187 -14.66 4.93 4.90
C GLN A 187 -14.54 5.34 6.38
N THR A 188 -13.87 4.51 7.20
CA THR A 188 -13.62 4.86 8.62
C THR A 188 -12.79 6.14 8.74
N ILE A 189 -11.71 6.24 7.95
CA ILE A 189 -10.83 7.42 7.94
C ILE A 189 -11.58 8.65 7.42
N ALA A 190 -12.35 8.50 6.33
CA ALA A 190 -13.15 9.58 5.76
C ALA A 190 -14.23 10.08 6.74
N SER A 191 -14.93 9.18 7.43
CA SER A 191 -15.97 9.53 8.42
C SER A 191 -15.40 10.22 9.66
N LEU A 192 -14.20 9.83 10.12
CA LEU A 192 -13.56 10.49 11.24
C LEU A 192 -13.12 11.93 10.91
N LYS A 193 -12.79 12.19 9.64
CA LYS A 193 -12.53 13.56 9.16
C LYS A 193 -13.79 14.43 9.19
N THR A 194 -14.97 13.87 8.87
CA THR A 194 -16.22 14.64 8.80
C THR A 194 -16.94 14.77 10.14
N ALA A 195 -16.80 13.78 11.03
CA ALA A 195 -17.43 13.75 12.34
C ALA A 195 -16.48 14.13 13.50
N GLY A 196 -15.24 14.51 13.18
CA GLY A 196 -14.23 14.93 14.17
C GLY A 196 -14.69 16.14 14.97
N ILE A 197 -14.24 16.21 16.23
CA ILE A 197 -14.50 17.37 17.10
C ILE A 197 -13.85 18.60 16.44
N PRO A 198 -14.56 19.75 16.32
CA PRO A 198 -13.99 20.96 15.75
C PRO A 198 -12.74 21.41 16.52
N ASP A 199 -11.77 22.02 15.81
CA ASP A 199 -10.54 22.57 16.41
C ASP A 199 -10.80 23.58 17.53
N SER A 200 -11.99 24.18 17.54
CA SER A 200 -12.49 25.02 18.61
C SER A 200 -13.92 24.63 18.97
N ILE A 201 -14.16 24.25 20.22
CA ILE A 201 -15.51 24.12 20.76
C ILE A 201 -15.96 25.53 21.17
N PRO A 202 -16.96 26.14 20.52
CA PRO A 202 -17.51 27.40 20.99
C PRO A 202 -18.11 27.20 22.38
N VAL A 203 -17.59 27.95 23.36
CA VAL A 203 -17.97 27.87 24.79
C VAL A 203 -19.48 28.16 25.00
N SER A 204 -20.17 28.72 24.02
CA SER A 204 -21.62 28.96 24.05
C SER A 204 -22.48 27.69 24.03
N MET A 205 -21.92 26.51 23.74
CA MET A 205 -22.65 25.23 23.80
C MET A 205 -22.53 24.49 25.13
N GLN A 206 -21.74 24.99 26.08
CA GLN A 206 -21.84 24.52 27.46
C GLN A 206 -22.88 25.38 28.16
N SER A 207 -24.05 24.81 28.44
CA SER A 207 -24.90 25.34 29.49
C SER A 207 -24.13 25.18 30.80
N ILE A 208 -23.28 26.16 31.13
CA ILE A 208 -22.77 26.34 32.47
C ILE A 208 -24.01 26.72 33.28
N HIS A 209 -24.68 25.71 33.83
CA HIS A 209 -25.70 25.90 34.86
C HIS A 209 -24.98 26.50 36.08
N ASN A 210 -24.92 27.83 36.10
CA ASN A 210 -24.57 28.59 37.29
C ASN A 210 -25.72 28.38 38.29
N ASN A 211 -25.54 27.46 39.23
CA ASN A 211 -26.31 27.45 40.48
C ASN A 211 -25.67 28.46 41.43
N LEU A 212 -26.24 29.67 41.47
CA LEU A 212 -26.17 30.60 42.60
C LEU A 212 -27.60 30.84 43.09
#